data_AF-A0A8S4RZJ4-F1
#
_entry.id   AF-A0A8S4RZJ4-F1
#
_cell.length_a   1.000
_cell.length_b   1.000
_cell.length_c   1.000
_cell.angle_alpha   90.00
_cell.angle_beta   90.00
_cell.angle_gamma   90.00
#
_symmetry.space_group_name_H-M   'P 1'
#
loop_
_entity.id
_entity.type
_entity.pdbx_description
1 polymer ?
#
loop_
_entity_poly.entity_id
_entity_poly.type
_entity_poly.pdbx_seq_one_letter_code
_entity_poly.pdbx_strand_id
1 'polypeptide(L)'
;MTVNNTIAHQRLILSGDRERFKELLRRRLIECGWRDQIRMVCREIVKEHDSNSITLDMLVARVTPRARALVPDPVKKELLQKIKTHLLTQKNL
;
A
#
# COMPACT_ATOMS: atom_id res chain seq x y z
N MET A 1 -6.47 -13.42 1.93
CA MET A 1 -5.89 -12.64 0.80
C MET A 1 -7.05 -12.22 -0.09
N THR A 2 -7.45 -10.95 -0.07
CA THR A 2 -8.52 -10.48 -0.95
C THR A 2 -7.97 -10.33 -2.37
N VAL A 3 -8.06 -11.39 -3.17
CA VAL A 3 -8.03 -11.27 -4.62
C VAL A 3 -9.33 -10.57 -5.02
N ASN A 4 -9.32 -9.23 -5.06
CA ASN A 4 -10.47 -8.46 -5.54
C ASN A 4 -10.64 -8.71 -7.04
N ASN A 5 -11.41 -9.76 -7.34
CA ASN A 5 -11.74 -10.27 -8.67
C ASN A 5 -12.80 -9.38 -9.35
N THR A 6 -12.44 -8.13 -9.62
CA THR A 6 -13.29 -7.22 -10.39
C THR A 6 -12.74 -7.11 -11.81
N ILE A 7 -13.63 -6.94 -12.80
CA ILE A 7 -13.24 -6.72 -14.22
C ILE A 7 -12.23 -5.57 -14.34
N ALA A 8 -12.36 -4.54 -13.51
CA ALA A 8 -11.41 -3.44 -13.43
C ALA A 8 -10.00 -3.89 -13.01
N HIS A 9 -9.88 -4.74 -11.98
CA HIS A 9 -8.59 -5.26 -11.53
C HIS A 9 -7.91 -6.14 -12.59
N GLN A 10 -8.67 -7.00 -13.28
CA GLN A 10 -8.15 -7.83 -14.37
C GLN A 10 -7.66 -6.97 -15.54
N ARG A 11 -8.42 -5.93 -15.93
CA ARG A 11 -8.01 -4.98 -16.99
C ARG A 11 -6.69 -4.29 -16.65
N LEU A 12 -6.55 -3.78 -15.43
CA LEU A 12 -5.32 -3.13 -14.96
C LEU A 12 -4.11 -4.08 -14.93
N ILE A 13 -4.32 -5.38 -14.71
CA ILE A 13 -3.25 -6.38 -14.80
C ILE A 13 -2.85 -6.61 -16.25
N LEU A 14 -3.83 -6.88 -17.12
CA LEU A 14 -3.58 -7.23 -18.51
C LEU A 14 -2.96 -6.08 -19.32
N SER A 15 -3.28 -4.82 -18.97
CA SER A 15 -2.67 -3.65 -19.60
C SER A 15 -1.30 -3.26 -19.01
N GLY A 16 -0.85 -3.92 -17.93
CA GLY A 16 0.38 -3.58 -17.23
C GLY A 16 0.30 -2.33 -16.32
N ASP A 17 -0.83 -1.61 -16.32
CA ASP A 17 -1.01 -0.36 -15.57
C ASP A 17 -1.01 -0.56 -14.05
N ARG A 18 -1.30 -1.78 -13.58
CA ARG A 18 -1.22 -2.11 -12.15
C ARG A 18 0.16 -1.85 -11.58
N GLU A 19 1.24 -2.19 -12.29
CA GLU A 19 2.60 -1.96 -11.78
C GLU A 19 2.93 -0.47 -11.76
N ARG A 20 2.45 0.29 -12.74
CA ARG A 20 2.57 1.76 -12.78
C ARG A 20 1.87 2.42 -11.58
N PHE A 21 0.67 1.98 -11.23
CA PHE A 21 -0.06 2.50 -10.06
C PHE A 21 0.58 2.09 -8.73
N LYS A 22 1.13 0.88 -8.67
CA LYS A 22 1.89 0.41 -7.50
C LYS A 22 3.15 1.23 -7.28
N GLU A 23 3.89 1.55 -8.33
CA GLU A 23 5.07 2.42 -8.24
C GLU A 23 4.70 3.85 -7.85
N LEU A 24 3.60 4.40 -8.40
CA LEU A 24 3.09 5.69 -7.97
C LEU A 24 2.76 5.69 -6.46
N LEU A 25 2.04 4.69 -5.98
CA LEU A 25 1.72 4.56 -4.55
C LEU A 25 3.00 4.49 -3.71
N ARG A 26 3.97 3.67 -4.12
CA ARG A 26 5.26 3.54 -3.43
C ARG A 26 5.97 4.89 -3.31
N ARG A 27 6.05 5.66 -4.40
CA ARG A 27 6.65 7.01 -4.37
C ARG A 27 5.92 7.94 -3.41
N ARG A 28 4.59 8.00 -3.46
CA ARG A 28 3.80 8.85 -2.55
C ARG A 28 3.98 8.49 -1.09
N LEU A 29 4.04 7.20 -0.76
CA LEU A 29 4.30 6.74 0.61
C LEU A 29 5.72 7.06 1.11
N ILE A 30 6.69 7.21 0.21
CA ILE A 30 8.04 7.67 0.57
C ILE A 30 8.02 9.19 0.77
N GLU A 31 7.45 9.93 -0.19
CA GLU A 31 7.40 11.41 -0.17
C GLU A 31 6.65 11.96 1.04
N CYS A 32 5.57 11.31 1.48
CA CYS A 32 4.82 11.73 2.66
C CYS A 32 5.42 11.23 4.00
N GLY A 33 6.58 10.56 3.97
CA GLY A 33 7.27 10.06 5.16
C GLY A 33 6.66 8.80 5.77
N TRP A 34 5.61 8.21 5.18
CA TRP A 34 4.96 7.01 5.70
C TRP A 34 5.96 5.86 5.87
N ARG A 35 6.87 5.65 4.91
CA ARG A 35 7.87 4.57 5.00
C ARG A 35 8.74 4.69 6.25
N ASP A 36 9.15 5.90 6.59
CA ASP A 36 10.00 6.15 7.75
C ASP A 36 9.21 6.02 9.05
N GLN A 37 7.95 6.48 9.08
CA GLN A 37 7.04 6.22 10.19
C GLN A 37 6.87 4.72 10.47
N ILE A 38 6.64 3.90 9.44
CA ILE A 38 6.50 2.44 9.62
C ILE A 38 7.80 1.82 10.14
N ARG A 39 8.96 2.31 9.69
CA ARG A 39 10.25 1.87 10.20
C ARG A 39 10.39 2.18 11.70
N MET A 40 9.91 3.33 12.19
CA MET A 40 9.90 3.64 13.62
C MET A 40 8.98 2.71 14.39
N VAL A 41 7.75 2.50 13.89
CA VAL A 41 6.77 1.58 14.51
C VAL A 41 7.33 0.16 14.61
N CYS A 42 8.04 -0.33 13.58
CA CYS A 42 8.73 -1.63 13.67
C CYS A 42 9.77 -1.67 14.79
N ARG A 43 10.57 -0.60 14.96
CA ARG A 43 11.59 -0.53 16.03
C ARG A 43 10.95 -0.52 17.41
N GLU A 44 9.84 0.18 17.59
CA GLU A 44 9.08 0.20 18.84
C GLU A 44 8.54 -1.21 19.17
N ILE A 45 7.91 -1.88 18.20
CA ILE A 45 7.38 -3.24 18.34
C ILE A 45 8.47 -4.23 18.77
N VAL A 46 9.68 -4.10 18.21
CA VAL A 46 10.84 -4.94 18.56
C VAL A 46 11.41 -4.60 19.93
N LYS A 47 11.40 -3.33 20.34
CA LYS A 47 11.86 -2.90 21.68
C LYS A 47 10.89 -3.32 22.80
N GLU A 48 9.59 -3.30 22.53
CA GLU A 48 8.54 -3.70 23.47
C GLU A 48 8.55 -5.21 23.76
N HIS A 49 9.06 -6.02 22.83
CA HIS A 49 9.27 -7.44 23.05
C HIS A 49 10.68 -7.65 23.58
N ASP A 50 10.85 -8.48 24.61
CA ASP A 50 12.17 -9.02 24.95
C ASP A 50 12.77 -9.60 23.67
N SER A 51 13.92 -9.04 23.26
CA SER A 51 14.41 -9.08 21.88
C SER A 51 14.73 -10.48 21.33
N ASN A 52 14.56 -11.52 22.16
CA ASN A 52 14.87 -12.91 21.85
C ASN A 52 13.70 -13.73 21.26
N SER A 53 12.47 -13.20 21.19
CA SER A 53 11.30 -14.02 20.79
C SER A 53 10.50 -13.55 19.58
N ILE A 54 10.81 -12.39 18.98
CA ILE A 54 9.99 -11.86 17.89
C ILE A 54 10.38 -12.46 16.55
N THR A 55 9.44 -13.16 15.91
CA THR A 55 9.60 -13.64 14.53
C THR A 55 9.18 -12.58 13.52
N LEU A 56 9.63 -12.71 12.27
CA LEU A 56 9.23 -11.81 11.18
C LEU A 56 7.72 -11.81 10.98
N ASP A 57 7.07 -12.98 11.01
CA ASP A 57 5.63 -13.08 10.84
C ASP A 57 4.85 -12.36 11.95
N MET A 58 5.32 -12.44 13.20
CA MET A 58 4.74 -11.68 14.32
C MET A 58 4.92 -10.18 14.13
N LEU A 59 6.12 -9.73 13.70
CA LEU A 59 6.36 -8.33 13.40
C LEU A 59 5.44 -7.82 12.28
N VAL A 60 5.30 -8.59 11.20
CA VAL A 60 4.41 -8.28 10.08
C VAL A 60 2.96 -8.21 10.55
N ALA A 61 2.50 -9.19 11.33
CA ALA A 61 1.14 -9.22 11.87
C ALA A 61 0.84 -7.99 12.76
N ARG A 62 1.80 -7.57 13.59
CA ARG A 62 1.65 -6.39 14.47
C ARG A 62 1.73 -5.06 13.71
N VAL A 63 2.66 -4.93 12.77
CA VAL A 63 2.86 -3.65 12.06
C VAL A 63 1.80 -3.40 10.98
N THR A 64 1.31 -4.43 10.30
CA THR A 64 0.36 -4.29 9.17
C THR A 64 -0.89 -3.44 9.48
N PRO A 65 -1.63 -3.64 10.58
CA PRO A 65 -2.81 -2.81 10.88
C PRO A 65 -2.42 -1.34 11.14
N ARG A 66 -1.34 -1.08 11.87
CA ARG A 66 -0.82 0.28 12.11
C ARG A 66 -0.40 0.94 10.80
N ALA A 67 0.29 0.19 9.95
CA ALA A 67 0.76 0.66 8.66
C ALA A 67 -0.39 1.07 7.73
N ARG A 68 -1.47 0.28 7.69
CA ARG A 68 -2.68 0.60 6.92
C ARG A 68 -3.41 1.84 7.45
N ALA A 69 -3.49 2.00 8.77
CA ALA A 69 -4.12 3.15 9.40
C ALA A 69 -3.37 4.46 9.11
N LEU A 70 -2.04 4.41 9.07
CA LEU A 70 -1.19 5.58 8.83
C LEU A 70 -1.16 6.04 7.37
N VAL A 71 -1.75 5.32 6.42
CA VAL A 71 -1.80 5.77 5.02
C VAL A 71 -2.66 7.05 4.93
N PRO A 72 -2.10 8.19 4.50
CA PRO A 72 -2.86 9.43 4.43
C PRO A 72 -3.99 9.37 3.39
N ASP A 73 -5.14 9.95 3.72
CA ASP A 73 -6.27 10.02 2.80
C ASP A 73 -6.01 10.76 1.48
N PRO A 74 -5.18 11.83 1.44
CA PRO A 74 -4.79 12.44 0.18
C PRO A 74 -4.12 11.46 -0.79
N VAL A 75 -3.27 10.55 -0.28
CA VAL A 75 -2.59 9.51 -1.09
C VAL A 75 -3.62 8.52 -1.64
N LYS A 76 -4.57 8.07 -0.81
CA LYS A 76 -5.66 7.16 -1.24
C LYS A 76 -6.52 7.81 -2.32
N LYS A 77 -6.90 9.09 -2.12
CA LYS A 77 -7.73 9.87 -3.04
C LYS A 77 -7.04 10.07 -4.38
N GLU A 78 -5.76 10.49 -4.39
CA GLU A 78 -4.98 10.66 -5.62
C GLU A 78 -4.91 9.35 -6.41
N LEU A 79 -4.57 8.24 -5.75
CA LEU A 79 -4.45 6.95 -6.40
C LEU A 79 -5.79 6.50 -7.00
N LEU A 80 -6.87 6.62 -6.24
CA LEU A 80 -8.22 6.26 -6.70
C LEU A 80 -8.65 7.12 -7.88
N GLN A 81 -8.39 8.43 -7.84
CA GLN A 81 -8.73 9.33 -8.94
C GLN A 81 -7.97 8.96 -10.21
N LYS A 82 -6.66 8.71 -10.14
CA LYS A 82 -5.86 8.34 -11.31
C LYS A 82 -6.28 6.98 -11.90
N ILE A 83 -6.63 6.00 -11.06
CA ILE A 83 -7.19 4.72 -11.54
C ILE A 83 -8.53 4.97 -12.26
N LYS A 84 -9.43 5.76 -11.67
CA LYS A 84 -10.72 6.09 -12.30
C LYS A 84 -10.55 6.78 -13.64
N THR A 85 -9.72 7.83 -13.70
CA THR A 85 -9.43 8.55 -14.95
C THR A 85 -8.88 7.61 -16.01
N HIS A 86 -7.92 6.76 -15.66
CA HIS A 86 -7.33 5.80 -16.60
C HIS A 86 -8.35 4.79 -17.14
N LEU A 87 -9.20 4.23 -16.28
CA LEU A 87 -10.27 3.31 -16.69
C LEU A 87 -11.34 3.98 -17.56
N LEU A 88 -11.61 5.26 -17.36
CA LEU A 88 -12.52 6.05 -18.19
C LEU A 88 -11.90 6.32 -19.57
N THR A 89 -10.62 6.71 -19.63
CA THR A 89 -9.91 6.92 -20.90
C THR A 89 -9.90 5.65 -21.74
N GLN A 90 -9.63 4.48 -21.16
CA GLN A 90 -9.64 3.22 -21.90
C GLN A 90 -11.02 2.76 -22.37
N LYS A 91 -12.12 3.25 -21.78
CA LYS A 91 -13.48 2.95 -22.28
C LYS A 91 -13.87 3.79 -23.51
N ASN A 92 -13.18 4.91 -23.74
CA ASN A 92 -13.44 5.83 -24.83
C ASN A 92 -12.51 5.60 -26.05
N LEU A 93 -11.74 4.51 -26.01
CA LEU A 93 -10.95 3.95 -27.11
C LEU A 93 -11.62 2.64 -27.56
#